data_AF-A0A3M2D503-F1
#
_entry.id   AF-A0A3M2D503-F1
#
_cell.length_a   1.000
_cell.length_b   1.000
_cell.length_c   1.000
_cell.angle_alpha   90.00
_cell.angle_beta   90.00
_cell.angle_gamma   90.00
#
_symmetry.space_group_name_H-M   'P 1'
#
loop_
_entity.id
_entity.type
_entity.pdbx_description
1 polymer ?
#
loop_
_entity_poly.entity_id
_entity_poly.type
_entity_poly.pdbx_seq_one_letter_code
_entity_poly.pdbx_strand_id
1 'polypeptide(L)' 'MRCPRCEGLMVMDAYLNLEGDDGQVWIDAWRCVNCGEIVDRQMMHNRRRQARLQKPVKAHKNKQAA' A
#
# COMPACT_ATOMS: atom_id res chain seq x y z
N MET A 1 10.72 2.40 11.42
CA MET A 1 10.31 1.61 10.23
C MET A 1 11.08 2.14 9.02
N ARG A 2 11.41 1.32 8.01
CA ARG A 2 11.97 1.79 6.73
C ARG A 2 10.90 1.75 5.65
N CYS A 3 10.92 2.74 4.77
CA CYS A 3 9.97 2.83 3.66
C CYS A 3 10.09 1.62 2.73
N PRO A 4 9.00 0.91 2.40
CA PRO A 4 9.04 -0.23 1.49
C PRO A 4 9.33 0.16 0.04
N ARG A 5 9.25 1.46 -0.30
CA ARG A 5 9.50 2.00 -1.64
C ARG A 5 10.94 2.48 -1.84
N CYS A 6 11.50 3.20 -0.88
CA CYS A 6 12.81 3.86 -1.03
C CYS A 6 13.78 3.61 0.14
N GLU A 7 13.41 2.77 1.11
CA GLU A 7 14.18 2.48 2.34
C GLU A 7 14.47 3.67 3.26
N GLY A 8 13.92 4.85 2.94
CA GLY A 8 14.02 6.07 3.74
C GLY A 8 13.33 5.98 5.09
N LEU A 9 13.57 7.00 5.92
CA LEU A 9 12.98 7.11 7.25
C LEU A 9 11.45 7.25 7.15
N MET A 10 10.75 6.60 8.07
CA MET A 10 9.31 6.76 8.25
C MET A 10 9.00 7.30 9.64
N VAL A 11 8.01 8.18 9.70
CA VAL A 11 7.46 8.78 10.93
C VAL A 11 5.98 8.45 11.06
N MET A 12 5.49 8.35 12.29
CA MET A 12 4.05 8.25 12.56
C MET A 12 3.39 9.61 12.33
N ASP A 13 2.24 9.61 11.67
CA ASP A 13 1.42 10.79 11.44
C ASP A 13 -0.07 10.38 11.48
N ALA A 14 -0.95 11.34 11.76
CA ALA A 14 -2.39 11.11 11.85
C ALA A 14 -3.08 11.55 10.56
N TYR A 15 -3.92 10.69 10.01
CA TYR A 15 -4.61 10.90 8.74
C TYR A 15 -6.12 10.83 8.91
N LEU A 16 -6.82 11.63 8.12
CA LEU A 16 -8.27 11.63 8.04
C LEU A 16 -8.75 10.41 7.24
N ASN A 17 -9.55 9.55 7.87
CA ASN A 17 -10.19 8.41 7.23
C ASN A 17 -11.55 8.83 6.67
N LEU A 18 -11.56 9.28 5.40
CA LEU A 18 -12.76 9.77 4.72
C LEU A 18 -13.75 8.66 4.36
N GLU A 19 -13.26 7.42 4.25
CA GLU A 19 -14.04 6.26 3.82
C GLU A 19 -14.50 5.38 5.00
N GLY A 20 -14.30 5.84 6.24
CA GLY A 20 -14.57 5.06 7.45
C GLY A 20 -16.05 4.96 7.81
N ASP A 21 -16.62 3.76 7.65
CA ASP A 21 -17.98 3.43 8.13
C ASP A 21 -18.04 3.19 9.66
N ASP A 22 -16.88 3.11 10.32
CA ASP A 22 -16.71 2.68 11.71
C ASP A 22 -16.65 3.83 12.72
N GLY A 23 -16.85 5.07 12.27
CA GLY A 23 -16.83 6.27 13.12
C GLY A 23 -15.44 6.71 13.57
N GLN A 24 -14.37 6.02 13.14
CA GLN A 24 -13.00 6.47 13.36
C GLN A 24 -12.58 7.44 12.25
N VAL A 25 -12.63 8.72 12.59
CA VAL A 25 -12.27 9.83 11.70
C VAL A 25 -10.76 9.91 11.50
N TRP A 26 -9.96 9.44 12.46
CA TRP A 26 -8.50 9.53 12.42
C TRP A 26 -7.84 8.15 12.46
N ILE A 27 -6.83 7.95 11.62
CA ILE A 27 -5.99 6.76 11.59
C ILE A 27 -4.52 7.13 11.74
N ASP A 28 -3.79 6.32 12.48
CA ASP A 28 -2.33 6.42 12.54
C ASP A 28 -1.71 5.67 11.36
N ALA A 29 -0.85 6.37 10.60
CA ALA A 29 -0.11 5.76 9.51
C ALA A 29 1.36 6.21 9.50
N TRP A 30 2.21 5.40 8.86
CA TRP A 30 3.61 5.73 8.66
C TRP A 30 3.78 6.51 7.37
N ARG A 31 4.33 7.73 7.44
CA ARG A 31 4.74 8.53 6.26
C ARG A 31 6.24 8.46 6.06
N CYS A 32 6.68 8.17 4.85
CA CYS A 32 8.07 8.34 4.48
C CYS A 32 8.40 9.83 4.27
N VAL A 33 9.42 10.33 4.96
CA VAL A 33 9.86 11.73 4.81
C VAL A 33 10.66 11.97 3.53
N ASN A 34 11.14 10.92 2.86
CA ASN A 34 11.92 11.03 1.63
C ASN A 34 11.05 10.98 0.36
N CYS A 35 10.11 10.04 0.27
CA CYS A 35 9.33 9.79 -0.96
C CYS A 35 7.83 9.97 -0.80
N GLY A 36 7.33 10.23 0.41
CA GLY A 36 5.91 10.43 0.67
C GLY A 36 5.05 9.16 0.68
N GLU A 37 5.60 7.96 0.54
CA GLU A 37 4.81 6.71 0.69
C GLU A 37 4.16 6.67 2.08
N ILE A 38 2.85 6.44 2.11
CA ILE A 38 2.04 6.31 3.33
C ILE A 38 1.62 4.86 3.47
N VAL A 39 1.77 4.33 4.68
CA VAL A 39 1.50 2.93 4.98
C VAL A 39 0.84 2.82 6.35
N ASP A 40 -0.42 2.40 6.37
CA ASP A 40 -1.09 1.99 7.62
C ASP A 40 -1.06 0.46 7.81
N ARG A 41 -1.54 0.01 8.98
CA ARG A 41 -1.59 -1.41 9.34
C ARG A 41 -2.50 -2.24 8.44
N GLN A 42 -3.66 -1.70 8.07
CA GLN A 42 -4.66 -2.33 7.19
C GLN A 42 -4.18 -2.41 5.75
N MET A 43 -3.57 -1.34 5.22
CA MET A 43 -2.91 -1.32 3.91
C MET A 43 -1.86 -2.42 3.82
N MET A 44 -1.01 -2.58 4.85
CA MET A 44 -0.01 -3.66 4.85
C MET A 44 -0.64 -5.05 4.94
N HIS A 45 -1.66 -5.21 5.76
CA HIS A 45 -2.40 -6.46 5.85
C HIS A 45 -3.03 -6.84 4.49
N ASN A 46 -3.70 -5.88 3.85
CA ASN A 46 -4.36 -6.06 2.56
C ASN A 46 -3.34 -6.33 1.44
N ARG A 47 -2.22 -5.59 1.38
CA ARG A 47 -1.12 -5.85 0.44
C ARG A 47 -0.58 -7.27 0.59
N ARG A 48 -0.35 -7.73 1.82
CA ARG A 48 0.11 -9.12 2.10
C ARG A 48 -0.92 -10.16 1.69
N ARG A 49 -2.21 -9.92 1.95
CA ARG A 49 -3.30 -10.81 1.53
C ARG A 49 -3.40 -10.88 0.01
N GLN A 50 -3.39 -9.75 -0.68
CA GLN A 50 -3.42 -9.70 -2.13
C GLN A 50 -2.21 -10.41 -2.75
N ALA A 51 -1.00 -10.20 -2.22
CA ALA A 51 0.19 -10.90 -2.70
C ALA A 51 0.07 -12.44 -2.60
N ARG A 52 -0.64 -12.96 -1.58
CA ARG A 52 -0.93 -14.40 -1.45
C ARG A 52 -2.01 -14.88 -2.42
N LEU A 53 -2.96 -14.02 -2.77
CA LEU A 53 -4.13 -14.36 -3.59
C LEU A 53 -3.92 -14.13 -5.09
N GLN A 54 -2.92 -13.33 -5.48
CA GLN A 54 -2.61 -13.07 -6.87
C GLN A 54 -2.16 -14.37 -7.57
N LYS A 55 -3.06 -14.96 -8.37
CA LYS A 55 -2.71 -15.97 -9.36
C LYS A 55 -1.79 -15.31 -10.40
N PRO A 56 -0.77 -16.00 -10.93
CA PRO A 56 0.08 -15.43 -11.97
C PRO A 56 -0.81 -14.96 -13.13
N VAL A 57 -0.73 -13.67 -13.44
CA VAL A 57 -1.41 -13.10 -14.60
C VAL A 57 -0.85 -13.82 -15.82
N LYS A 58 -1.68 -14.61 -16.51
CA LYS A 58 -1.26 -15.31 -17.73
C LYS A 58 -0.81 -14.25 -18.72
N ALA A 59 0.47 -14.27 -19.11
CA ALA A 59 0.99 -13.39 -20.14
C ALA A 59 0.15 -13.58 -21.42
N HIS A 60 -0.55 -12.52 -21.84
CA HIS A 60 -1.19 -12.49 -23.15
C HIS A 60 -0.06 -12.49 -24.19
N LYS A 61 0.16 -13.64 -24.85
CA LYS A 61 1.08 -13.73 -25.98
C LYS A 61 0.51 -12.86 -27.10
N ASN A 62 1.14 -11.73 -27.37
CA ASN A 62 0.80 -10.87 -28.50
C ASN A 62 1.15 -11.63 -29.78
N LYS A 63 0.17 -12.21 -30.47
CA LYS A 63 0.37 -12.80 -31.80
C LYS A 63 0.42 -11.66 -32.82
N GLN A 64 1.59 -11.05 -32.98
CA GLN A 64 1.91 -10.24 -34.14
C GLN A 64 2.97 -10.98 -34.95
N ALA A 65 2.54 -11.63 -36.03
CA ALA A 65 3.36 -11.99 -37.17
C ALA A 65 2.40 -12.13 -38.36
N ALA A 66 2.45 -11.12 -39.24
CA ALA A 66 1.92 -11.16 -40.59
C ALA A 66 3.02 -11.67 -41.54
#